data_AF-A0A4Q2ZUE6-F1
#
_entry.id   AF-A0A4Q2ZUE6-F1
#
_cell.length_a   1.000
_cell.length_b   1.000
_cell.length_c   1.000
_cell.angle_alpha   90.00
_cell.angle_beta   90.00
_cell.angle_gamma   90.00
#
_symmetry.space_group_name_H-M   'P 1'
#
loop_
_entity.id
_entity.type
_entity.pdbx_description
1 polymer ?
#
loop_
_entity_poly.entity_id
_entity_poly.type
_entity_poly.pdbx_seq_one_letter_code
_entity_poly.pdbx_strand_id
1 'polypeptide(L)'
;MEEGRRAILQESNRMLSKLQLLSVFFADEVIFATFLRTQVIHQLFEKNEELDINKLELFHLQFTASLIDLLRKIKKSNEQKVLLMMEEVRINQEMIEKVRESGFSEKAYHLEMQRQSLKVKRSLQQLFRVLSEDSTEYPFSKNINSFSSRFASGHYYTIDAALLALLTTYDVSEIYTNAHAIIQKKLMGLLCKHEFEVVFFCGLASGSAVMEVYKIKDTNILFVFYPARNLFLLCDTVEVDHIMKTATIEKTNNIVQDLLNKNDRLNSSISVARIAIPLEIKQLISDHYKKISDIDFLQSMRDFDTQMNILKTMISTKII
;
A
#
# COMPACT_ATOMS: atom_id res chain seq x y z
N MET A 1 -17.41 -51.83 -34.26
CA MET A 1 -18.31 -51.46 -33.14
C MET A 1 -17.58 -51.43 -31.79
N GLU A 2 -16.71 -52.41 -31.46
CA GLU A 2 -15.90 -52.36 -30.22
C GLU A 2 -14.95 -51.15 -30.10
N GLU A 3 -14.29 -50.72 -31.18
CA GLU A 3 -13.36 -49.57 -31.14
C GLU A 3 -14.05 -48.26 -30.75
N GLY A 4 -15.26 -48.00 -31.26
CA GLY A 4 -16.03 -46.80 -30.93
C GLY A 4 -16.46 -46.76 -29.46
N ARG A 5 -16.89 -47.91 -28.92
CA ARG A 5 -17.24 -48.04 -27.50
C ARG A 5 -16.03 -47.77 -26.60
N ARG A 6 -14.86 -48.35 -26.93
CA ARG A 6 -13.62 -48.11 -26.18
C ARG A 6 -13.21 -46.63 -26.21
N ALA A 7 -13.33 -45.98 -27.36
CA ALA A 7 -13.02 -44.55 -27.49
C ALA A 7 -13.91 -43.67 -26.58
N ILE A 8 -15.23 -43.92 -26.57
CA ILE A 8 -16.17 -43.16 -25.73
C ILE A 8 -15.91 -43.39 -24.24
N LEU A 9 -15.64 -44.62 -23.81
CA LEU A 9 -15.29 -44.93 -22.42
C LEU A 9 -13.97 -44.25 -21.99
N GLN A 10 -12.98 -44.18 -22.87
CA GLN A 10 -11.73 -43.46 -22.61
C GLN A 10 -11.96 -41.96 -22.46
N GLU A 11 -12.78 -41.34 -23.31
CA GLU A 11 -13.08 -39.91 -23.21
C GLU A 11 -13.92 -39.60 -21.96
N SER A 12 -14.86 -40.47 -21.62
CA SER A 12 -15.62 -40.39 -20.37
C SER A 12 -14.71 -40.43 -19.14
N ASN A 13 -13.72 -41.33 -19.10
CA ASN A 13 -12.71 -41.37 -18.04
C ASN A 13 -11.87 -40.09 -17.94
N ARG A 14 -11.52 -39.48 -19.08
CA ARG A 14 -10.84 -38.18 -19.11
C ARG A 14 -11.72 -37.07 -18.53
N MET A 15 -13.02 -37.06 -18.84
CA MET A 15 -13.96 -36.10 -18.25
C MET A 15 -14.09 -36.28 -16.74
N LEU A 16 -14.22 -37.53 -16.27
CA LEU A 16 -14.27 -37.85 -14.83
C LEU A 16 -13.01 -37.37 -14.11
N SER A 17 -11.83 -37.60 -14.68
CA SER A 17 -10.56 -37.16 -14.09
C SER A 17 -10.51 -35.64 -13.94
N LYS A 18 -10.96 -34.89 -14.96
CA LYS A 18 -11.04 -33.42 -14.90
C LYS A 18 -12.01 -32.95 -13.82
N LEU A 19 -13.19 -33.58 -13.74
CA LEU A 19 -14.21 -33.24 -12.74
C LEU A 19 -13.75 -33.57 -11.32
N GLN A 20 -13.02 -34.67 -11.12
CA GLN A 20 -12.42 -35.05 -9.84
C GLN A 20 -11.41 -34.01 -9.35
N LEU A 21 -10.52 -33.53 -10.22
CA LEU A 21 -9.55 -32.50 -9.85
C LEU A 21 -10.26 -31.20 -9.42
N LEU A 22 -11.34 -30.83 -10.10
CA LEU A 22 -12.13 -29.65 -9.77
C LEU A 22 -12.93 -29.84 -8.48
N SER A 23 -13.51 -31.02 -8.23
CA SER A 23 -14.24 -31.30 -6.99
C SER A 23 -13.34 -31.23 -5.77
N VAL A 24 -12.11 -31.77 -5.86
CA VAL A 24 -11.10 -31.66 -4.80
C VAL A 24 -10.63 -30.20 -4.62
N PHE A 25 -10.42 -29.46 -5.71
CA PHE A 25 -9.99 -28.07 -5.63
C PHE A 25 -11.01 -27.17 -4.91
N PHE A 26 -12.30 -27.29 -5.26
CA PHE A 26 -13.34 -26.47 -4.66
C PHE A 26 -13.77 -26.95 -3.27
N ALA A 27 -13.54 -28.23 -2.95
CA ALA A 27 -13.91 -28.85 -1.69
C ALA A 27 -15.40 -28.60 -1.31
N ASP A 28 -16.27 -28.56 -2.32
CA ASP A 28 -17.70 -28.31 -2.16
C ASP A 28 -18.49 -29.63 -2.26
N GLU A 29 -19.39 -29.83 -1.30
CA GLU A 29 -20.17 -31.06 -1.15
C GLU A 29 -21.00 -31.38 -2.40
N VAL A 30 -21.63 -30.38 -3.01
CA VAL A 30 -22.52 -30.59 -4.16
C VAL A 30 -21.71 -30.95 -5.40
N ILE A 31 -20.55 -30.32 -5.58
CA ILE A 31 -19.65 -30.66 -6.70
C ILE A 31 -19.12 -32.08 -6.53
N PHE A 32 -18.75 -32.47 -5.31
CA PHE A 32 -18.30 -33.83 -5.02
C PHE A 32 -19.41 -34.86 -5.25
N ALA A 33 -20.64 -34.59 -4.80
CA ALA A 33 -21.80 -35.44 -5.06
C ALA A 33 -22.10 -35.57 -6.57
N THR A 34 -21.96 -34.48 -7.32
CA THR A 34 -22.12 -34.46 -8.79
C THR A 34 -21.07 -35.31 -9.49
N PHE A 35 -19.80 -35.22 -9.04
CA PHE A 35 -18.73 -36.10 -9.52
C PHE A 35 -19.05 -37.57 -9.29
N LEU A 36 -19.41 -37.96 -8.06
CA LEU A 36 -19.75 -39.34 -7.72
C LEU A 36 -20.91 -39.85 -8.58
N ARG A 37 -21.96 -39.03 -8.77
CA ARG A 37 -23.09 -39.42 -9.60
C ARG A 37 -22.70 -39.62 -11.06
N THR A 38 -21.85 -38.76 -11.59
CA THR A 38 -21.31 -38.87 -12.96
C THR A 38 -20.48 -40.15 -13.11
N GLN A 39 -19.72 -40.53 -12.09
CA GLN A 39 -18.95 -41.78 -12.06
C GLN A 39 -19.86 -43.02 -12.02
N VAL A 40 -20.96 -42.98 -11.26
CA VAL A 40 -21.96 -44.06 -11.25
C VAL A 40 -22.58 -44.24 -12.65
N ILE A 41 -22.92 -43.14 -13.33
CA ILE A 41 -23.45 -43.18 -14.70
C ILE A 41 -22.42 -43.82 -15.64
N HIS A 42 -21.16 -43.40 -15.59
CA HIS A 42 -20.09 -44.05 -16.37
C HIS A 42 -20.02 -45.56 -16.14
N GLN A 43 -19.95 -45.99 -14.87
CA GLN A 43 -19.86 -47.41 -14.52
C GLN A 43 -21.08 -48.22 -14.98
N LEU A 44 -22.27 -47.60 -15.01
CA LEU A 44 -23.48 -48.23 -15.52
C LEU A 44 -23.37 -48.52 -17.02
N PHE A 45 -22.79 -47.60 -17.81
CA PHE A 45 -22.55 -47.83 -19.23
C PHE A 45 -21.38 -48.78 -19.48
N GLU A 46 -20.32 -48.72 -18.66
CA GLU A 46 -19.16 -49.61 -18.78
C GLU A 46 -19.54 -51.08 -18.56
N LYS A 47 -20.33 -51.37 -17.51
CA LYS A 47 -20.71 -52.74 -17.10
C LYS A 47 -21.83 -53.36 -17.92
N ASN A 48 -22.64 -52.56 -18.62
CA ASN A 48 -23.78 -53.06 -19.41
C ASN A 48 -23.53 -52.82 -20.90
N GLU A 49 -23.17 -53.88 -21.63
CA GLU A 49 -22.88 -53.79 -23.06
C GLU A 49 -24.12 -53.59 -23.94
N GLU A 50 -25.31 -53.92 -23.42
CA GLU A 50 -26.60 -53.75 -24.09
C GLU A 50 -27.02 -52.27 -24.21
N LEU A 51 -26.43 -51.38 -23.40
CA LEU A 51 -26.73 -49.95 -23.46
C LEU A 51 -26.01 -49.28 -24.62
N ASP A 52 -26.73 -48.45 -25.36
CA ASP A 52 -26.16 -47.61 -26.42
C ASP A 52 -25.14 -46.62 -25.83
N ILE A 53 -23.87 -46.88 -26.10
CA ILE A 53 -22.74 -46.11 -25.57
C ILE A 53 -22.75 -44.64 -26.04
N ASN A 54 -23.37 -44.34 -27.18
CA ASN A 54 -23.47 -42.96 -27.68
C ASN A 54 -24.28 -42.07 -26.71
N LYS A 55 -25.16 -42.67 -25.90
CA LYS A 55 -25.91 -41.93 -24.88
C LYS A 55 -25.01 -41.44 -23.74
N LEU A 56 -23.94 -42.18 -23.40
CA LEU A 56 -22.94 -41.72 -22.43
C LEU A 56 -22.19 -40.49 -22.97
N GLU A 57 -21.85 -40.50 -24.26
CA GLU A 57 -21.23 -39.34 -24.92
C GLU A 57 -22.17 -38.12 -24.91
N LEU A 58 -23.44 -38.30 -25.26
CA LEU A 58 -24.45 -37.24 -25.20
C LEU A 58 -24.63 -36.68 -23.77
N PHE A 59 -24.64 -37.55 -22.76
CA PHE A 59 -24.68 -37.12 -21.36
C PHE A 59 -23.48 -36.23 -21.01
N HIS A 60 -22.28 -36.62 -21.42
CA HIS A 60 -21.09 -35.82 -21.17
C HIS A 60 -21.13 -34.48 -21.90
N LEU A 61 -21.57 -34.46 -23.16
CA LEU A 61 -21.73 -33.23 -23.94
C LEU A 61 -22.75 -32.28 -23.28
N GLN A 62 -23.87 -32.81 -22.80
CA GLN A 62 -24.96 -31.99 -22.27
C GLN A 62 -24.69 -31.50 -20.84
N PHE A 63 -24.13 -32.36 -19.99
CA PHE A 63 -24.06 -32.13 -18.54
C PHE A 63 -22.63 -31.96 -18.04
N THR A 64 -21.75 -32.92 -18.33
CA THR A 64 -20.41 -32.97 -17.70
C THR A 64 -19.46 -31.91 -18.24
N ALA A 65 -19.38 -31.74 -19.56
CA ALA A 65 -18.47 -30.79 -20.20
C ALA A 65 -18.80 -29.35 -19.80
N SER A 66 -20.09 -28.99 -19.82
CA SER A 66 -20.56 -27.67 -19.43
C SER A 66 -20.26 -27.33 -17.98
N LEU A 67 -20.44 -28.31 -17.06
CA LEU A 67 -20.08 -28.14 -15.65
C LEU A 67 -18.57 -27.94 -15.47
N ILE A 68 -17.74 -28.76 -16.14
CA ILE A 68 -16.28 -28.62 -16.10
C ILE A 68 -15.86 -27.22 -16.57
N ASP A 69 -16.42 -26.74 -17.68
CA ASP A 69 -16.08 -25.42 -18.21
C ASP A 69 -16.50 -24.28 -17.27
N LEU A 70 -17.67 -24.40 -16.64
CA LEU A 70 -18.13 -23.45 -15.61
C LEU A 70 -17.15 -23.41 -14.43
N LEU A 71 -16.82 -24.57 -13.87
CA LEU A 71 -15.90 -24.70 -12.73
C LEU A 71 -14.49 -24.18 -13.08
N ARG A 72 -14.00 -24.41 -14.31
CA ARG A 72 -12.72 -23.87 -14.78
C ARG A 72 -12.73 -22.34 -14.87
N LYS A 73 -13.83 -21.75 -15.36
CA LYS A 73 -13.99 -20.28 -15.43
C LYS A 73 -13.98 -19.66 -14.02
N ILE A 74 -14.68 -20.27 -13.08
CA ILE A 74 -14.70 -19.83 -11.68
C ILE A 74 -13.31 -19.92 -11.07
N LYS A 75 -12.63 -21.07 -11.24
CA LYS A 75 -11.26 -21.26 -10.76
C LYS A 75 -10.31 -20.18 -11.30
N LYS A 76 -10.36 -19.91 -12.60
CA LYS A 76 -9.54 -18.87 -13.24
C LYS A 76 -9.85 -17.47 -12.70
N SER A 77 -11.12 -17.15 -12.47
CA SER A 77 -11.53 -15.87 -11.88
C SER A 77 -11.03 -15.73 -10.44
N ASN A 78 -11.14 -16.79 -9.63
CA ASN A 78 -10.61 -16.82 -8.26
C ASN A 78 -9.09 -16.63 -8.24
N GLU A 79 -8.36 -17.28 -9.13
CA GLU A 79 -6.90 -17.12 -9.27
C GLU A 79 -6.51 -15.67 -9.58
N GLN A 80 -7.20 -15.02 -10.51
CA GLN A 80 -6.98 -13.61 -10.82
C GLN A 80 -7.23 -12.70 -9.60
N LYS A 81 -8.31 -12.95 -8.87
CA LYS A 81 -8.63 -12.19 -7.66
C LYS A 81 -7.56 -12.39 -6.57
N VAL A 82 -7.11 -13.63 -6.37
CA VAL A 82 -6.04 -13.95 -5.42
C VAL A 82 -4.72 -13.27 -5.82
N LEU A 83 -4.37 -13.26 -7.11
CA LEU A 83 -3.17 -12.57 -7.60
C LEU A 83 -3.21 -11.08 -7.29
N LEU A 84 -4.35 -10.41 -7.51
CA LEU A 84 -4.51 -8.99 -7.19
C LEU A 84 -4.35 -8.74 -5.68
N MET A 85 -4.91 -9.60 -4.83
CA MET A 85 -4.78 -9.48 -3.38
C MET A 85 -3.33 -9.70 -2.91
N MET A 86 -2.61 -10.65 -3.50
CA MET A 86 -1.19 -10.87 -3.20
C MET A 86 -0.33 -9.68 -3.62
N GLU A 87 -0.63 -9.08 -4.77
CA GLU A 87 0.08 -7.89 -5.24
C GLU A 87 -0.18 -6.69 -4.32
N GLU A 88 -1.41 -6.53 -3.83
CA GLU A 88 -1.73 -5.50 -2.84
C GLU A 88 -0.96 -5.71 -1.52
N VAL A 89 -0.86 -6.95 -1.03
CA VAL A 89 -0.05 -7.29 0.16
C VAL A 89 1.41 -6.91 -0.04
N ARG A 90 1.97 -7.22 -1.21
CA ARG A 90 3.35 -6.90 -1.59
C ARG A 90 3.60 -5.39 -1.57
N ILE A 91 2.74 -4.61 -2.22
CA ILE A 91 2.84 -3.15 -2.27
C ILE A 91 2.74 -2.53 -0.86
N ASN A 92 1.82 -3.02 -0.03
CA ASN A 92 1.68 -2.56 1.35
C ASN A 92 2.95 -2.83 2.17
N GLN A 93 3.61 -3.98 1.99
CA GLN A 93 4.87 -4.31 2.66
C GLN A 93 6.00 -3.36 2.26
N GLU A 94 6.17 -3.08 0.97
CA GLU A 94 7.16 -2.10 0.50
C GLU A 94 6.92 -0.71 1.10
N MET A 95 5.65 -0.30 1.24
CA MET A 95 5.29 0.98 1.84
C MET A 95 5.62 1.02 3.33
N ILE A 96 5.36 -0.08 4.06
CA ILE A 96 5.75 -0.21 5.47
C ILE A 96 7.26 -0.07 5.65
N GLU A 97 8.05 -0.70 4.78
CA GLU A 97 9.52 -0.61 4.81
C GLU A 97 9.99 0.83 4.61
N LYS A 98 9.47 1.52 3.59
CA LYS A 98 9.79 2.94 3.35
C LYS A 98 9.46 3.84 4.54
N VAL A 99 8.32 3.61 5.21
CA VAL A 99 7.92 4.39 6.39
C VAL A 99 8.79 4.04 7.61
N ARG A 100 9.28 2.81 7.73
CA ARG A 100 10.22 2.43 8.80
C ARG A 100 11.60 3.03 8.57
N GLU A 101 12.09 3.05 7.34
CA GLU A 101 13.34 3.69 6.96
C GLU A 101 13.33 5.20 7.25
N SER A 102 12.21 5.89 7.03
CA SER A 102 12.07 7.29 7.43
C SER A 102 12.12 7.49 8.95
N GLY A 103 11.63 6.54 9.75
CA GLY A 103 11.78 6.55 11.21
C GLY A 103 13.24 6.43 11.71
N PHE A 104 14.12 5.75 10.96
CA PHE A 104 15.57 5.75 11.24
C PHE A 104 16.23 7.10 10.91
N SER A 105 15.75 7.76 9.85
CA SER A 105 16.15 9.13 9.49
C SER A 105 15.82 10.14 10.60
N GLU A 106 14.68 9.98 11.27
CA GLU A 106 14.24 10.87 12.35
C GLU A 106 15.19 10.87 13.56
N LYS A 107 15.69 9.69 13.97
CA LYS A 107 16.69 9.58 15.05
C LYS A 107 18.01 10.25 14.68
N ALA A 108 18.45 10.07 13.43
CA ALA A 108 19.63 10.73 12.91
C ALA A 108 19.45 12.26 12.84
N TYR A 109 18.25 12.71 12.45
CA TYR A 109 17.88 14.12 12.43
C TYR A 109 17.96 14.76 13.82
N HIS A 110 17.36 14.15 14.85
CA HIS A 110 17.44 14.65 16.23
C HIS A 110 18.87 14.75 16.77
N LEU A 111 19.73 13.76 16.49
CA LEU A 111 21.14 13.84 16.89
C LEU A 111 21.87 14.99 16.18
N GLU A 112 21.61 15.17 14.89
CA GLU A 112 22.21 16.26 14.11
C GLU A 112 21.65 17.64 14.50
N MET A 113 20.39 17.76 14.93
CA MET A 113 19.82 19.00 15.49
C MET A 113 20.61 19.47 16.72
N GLN A 114 20.98 18.54 17.62
CA GLN A 114 21.80 18.86 18.79
C GLN A 114 23.19 19.35 18.38
N ARG A 115 23.82 18.67 17.41
CA ARG A 115 25.13 19.08 16.86
C ARG A 115 25.06 20.44 16.19
N GLN A 116 24.01 20.71 15.42
CA GLN A 116 23.81 21.98 14.74
C GLN A 116 23.59 23.12 15.75
N SER A 117 22.80 22.87 16.81
CA SER A 117 22.59 23.83 17.91
C SER A 117 23.93 24.24 18.55
N LEU A 118 24.83 23.28 18.78
CA LEU A 118 26.18 23.56 19.30
C LEU A 118 27.04 24.36 18.32
N LYS A 119 26.96 24.08 17.01
CA LYS A 119 27.67 24.85 15.98
C LYS A 119 27.19 26.29 15.93
N VAL A 120 25.88 26.53 15.97
CA VAL A 120 25.29 27.87 15.95
C VAL A 120 25.64 28.62 17.23
N LYS A 121 25.54 27.99 18.41
CA LYS A 121 26.01 28.57 19.68
C LYS A 121 27.44 29.09 19.57
N ARG A 122 28.38 28.23 19.15
CA ARG A 122 29.80 28.62 19.00
C ARG A 122 29.98 29.74 17.99
N SER A 123 29.22 29.69 16.89
CA SER A 123 29.31 30.71 15.83
C SER A 123 28.79 32.07 16.29
N LEU A 124 27.72 32.10 17.09
CA LEU A 124 27.18 33.33 17.67
C LEU A 124 28.12 33.92 18.73
N GLN A 125 28.73 33.08 19.57
CA GLN A 125 29.75 33.50 20.53
C GLN A 125 30.96 34.14 19.84
N GLN A 126 31.46 33.51 18.77
CA GLN A 126 32.56 34.06 18.00
C GLN A 126 32.14 35.32 17.24
N LEU A 127 30.92 35.37 16.68
CA LEU A 127 30.40 36.57 16.02
C LEU A 127 30.33 37.76 16.99
N PHE A 128 29.86 37.53 18.22
CA PHE A 128 29.85 38.58 19.26
C PHE A 128 31.26 39.10 19.54
N ARG A 129 32.24 38.21 19.67
CA ARG A 129 33.65 38.59 19.88
C ARG A 129 34.19 39.41 18.71
N VAL A 130 33.97 38.94 17.48
CA VAL A 130 34.39 39.62 16.24
C VAL A 130 33.81 41.02 16.15
N LEU A 131 32.52 41.19 16.48
CA LEU A 131 31.84 42.49 16.49
C LEU A 131 32.30 43.41 17.63
N SER A 132 32.76 42.85 18.75
CA SER A 132 33.20 43.63 19.92
C SER A 132 34.67 44.07 19.82
N GLU A 133 35.50 43.26 19.15
CA GLU A 133 36.94 43.49 18.97
C GLU A 133 37.29 44.13 17.61
N ASP A 134 36.29 44.44 16.77
CA ASP A 134 36.46 44.87 15.37
C ASP A 134 37.42 43.95 14.58
N SER A 135 37.33 42.64 14.84
CA SER A 135 38.15 41.62 14.19
C SER A 135 37.65 41.29 12.79
N THR A 136 38.54 40.75 11.95
CA THR A 136 38.21 40.25 10.60
C THR A 136 38.08 38.73 10.54
N GLU A 137 38.25 38.04 11.68
CA GLU A 137 38.12 36.58 11.76
C GLU A 137 36.74 36.08 11.34
N TYR A 138 36.71 34.95 10.63
CA TYR A 138 35.46 34.31 10.22
C TYR A 138 34.77 33.63 11.41
N PRO A 139 33.52 34.02 11.77
CA PRO A 139 32.93 33.60 13.02
C PRO A 139 32.22 32.24 12.98
N PHE A 140 31.96 31.66 11.80
CA PHE A 140 31.14 30.46 11.70
C PHE A 140 31.93 29.15 11.78
N SER A 141 31.31 28.16 12.42
CA SER A 141 31.82 26.79 12.42
C SER A 141 31.94 26.22 11.00
N LYS A 142 32.94 25.37 10.78
CA LYS A 142 33.16 24.70 9.49
C LYS A 142 31.90 23.92 9.07
N ASN A 143 31.50 24.07 7.81
CA ASN A 143 30.30 23.43 7.23
C ASN A 143 29.01 23.74 8.00
N ILE A 144 28.79 25.00 8.41
CA ILE A 144 27.57 25.42 9.13
C ILE A 144 26.28 25.09 8.35
N ASN A 145 26.34 25.10 7.01
CA ASN A 145 25.18 24.85 6.14
C ASN A 145 24.91 23.36 5.87
N SER A 146 25.81 22.45 6.24
CA SER A 146 25.69 21.03 5.89
C SER A 146 24.44 20.36 6.49
N PHE A 147 23.97 20.87 7.62
CA PHE A 147 22.75 20.40 8.27
C PHE A 147 21.52 20.68 7.41
N SER A 148 21.28 21.96 7.09
CA SER A 148 20.21 22.39 6.20
C SER A 148 20.26 21.69 4.84
N SER A 149 21.44 21.60 4.20
CA SER A 149 21.57 20.92 2.89
C SER A 149 21.19 19.44 2.94
N ARG A 150 21.38 18.77 4.08
CA ARG A 150 21.09 17.34 4.23
C ARG A 150 19.64 17.05 4.58
N PHE A 151 19.01 17.89 5.40
CA PHE A 151 17.71 17.57 6.01
C PHE A 151 16.54 18.42 5.52
N ALA A 152 16.78 19.50 4.77
CA ALA A 152 15.72 20.41 4.33
C ALA A 152 14.61 19.72 3.52
N SER A 153 14.95 18.81 2.60
CA SER A 153 13.96 18.14 1.74
C SER A 153 13.02 17.17 2.48
N GLY A 154 13.39 16.73 3.69
CA GLY A 154 12.64 15.72 4.44
C GLY A 154 11.99 16.23 5.73
N HIS A 155 12.58 17.25 6.37
CA HIS A 155 12.24 17.63 7.75
C HIS A 155 11.90 19.12 7.92
N TYR A 156 12.07 19.95 6.88
CA TYR A 156 11.74 21.38 6.99
C TYR A 156 10.28 21.60 6.56
N TYR A 157 9.62 22.56 7.21
CA TYR A 157 8.27 22.95 6.87
C TYR A 157 8.28 23.85 5.62
N THR A 158 7.43 23.51 4.66
CA THR A 158 7.25 24.34 3.46
C THR A 158 6.50 25.62 3.83
N ILE A 159 7.06 26.77 3.45
CA ILE A 159 6.46 28.09 3.60
C ILE A 159 6.35 28.77 2.22
N ASP A 160 5.46 29.75 2.10
CA ASP A 160 5.36 30.55 0.89
C ASP A 160 6.46 31.63 0.82
N ALA A 161 6.59 32.24 -0.36
CA ALA A 161 7.58 33.29 -0.59
C ALA A 161 7.27 34.58 0.19
N ALA A 162 6.00 34.84 0.51
CA ALA A 162 5.59 36.03 1.24
C ALA A 162 6.07 35.97 2.71
N LEU A 163 5.91 34.81 3.35
CA LEU A 163 6.38 34.56 4.70
C LEU A 163 7.91 34.51 4.76
N LEU A 164 8.58 33.93 3.76
CA LEU A 164 10.04 34.01 3.65
C LEU A 164 10.53 35.48 3.64
N ALA A 165 9.86 36.33 2.85
CA ALA A 165 10.20 37.76 2.80
C ALA A 165 9.94 38.44 4.14
N LEU A 166 8.82 38.15 4.81
CA LEU A 166 8.51 38.68 6.13
C LEU A 166 9.59 38.33 7.17
N LEU A 167 9.98 37.06 7.24
CA LEU A 167 10.98 36.55 8.20
C LEU A 167 12.41 37.01 7.93
N THR A 168 12.69 37.59 6.76
CA THR A 168 14.02 38.07 6.37
C THR A 168 14.09 39.60 6.22
N THR A 169 12.99 40.31 6.46
CA THR A 169 12.94 41.78 6.42
C THR A 169 13.44 42.37 7.74
N TYR A 170 14.25 43.42 7.68
CA TYR A 170 14.80 44.10 8.86
C TYR A 170 15.05 45.59 8.59
N ASP A 171 15.09 46.38 9.66
CA ASP A 171 15.55 47.77 9.62
C ASP A 171 17.09 47.83 9.77
N VAL A 172 17.74 48.57 8.87
CA VAL A 172 19.19 48.79 8.85
C VAL A 172 19.67 49.47 10.14
N SER A 173 18.83 50.30 10.77
CA SER A 173 19.18 50.98 12.03
C SER A 173 19.30 50.02 13.23
N GLU A 174 18.62 48.87 13.16
CA GLU A 174 18.49 47.89 14.25
C GLU A 174 19.46 46.71 14.16
N ILE A 175 20.39 46.70 13.20
CA ILE A 175 21.32 45.57 12.98
C ILE A 175 22.77 45.92 13.29
N TYR A 176 23.52 44.91 13.72
CA TYR A 176 24.96 44.86 13.56
C TYR A 176 25.28 44.18 12.23
N THR A 177 26.26 44.71 11.52
CA THR A 177 26.73 44.14 10.25
C THR A 177 28.25 44.13 10.24
N ASN A 178 28.84 43.04 9.73
CA ASN A 178 30.24 42.99 9.36
C ASN A 178 30.39 42.30 7.99
N ALA A 179 31.63 42.02 7.59
CA ALA A 179 31.91 41.35 6.31
C ALA A 179 31.33 39.93 6.21
N HIS A 180 30.97 39.29 7.33
CA HIS A 180 30.62 37.87 7.40
C HIS A 180 29.16 37.61 7.75
N ALA A 181 28.48 38.52 8.46
CA ALA A 181 27.15 38.29 9.02
C ALA A 181 26.36 39.57 9.30
N ILE A 182 25.04 39.39 9.40
CA ILE A 182 24.08 40.43 9.81
C ILE A 182 23.27 39.88 10.99
N ILE A 183 23.18 40.63 12.08
CA ILE A 183 22.41 40.22 13.27
C ILE A 183 21.68 41.40 13.91
N GLN A 184 20.43 41.21 14.29
CA GLN A 184 19.67 42.24 15.01
C GLN A 184 20.31 42.58 16.36
N LYS A 185 20.46 43.87 16.67
CA LYS A 185 21.09 44.36 17.92
C LYS A 185 20.39 43.81 19.16
N LYS A 186 19.06 43.84 19.15
CA LYS A 186 18.22 43.29 20.23
C LYS A 186 18.44 41.79 20.41
N LEU A 187 18.53 41.03 19.31
CA LEU A 187 18.82 39.61 19.35
C LEU A 187 20.20 39.34 19.98
N MET A 188 21.23 40.08 19.58
CA MET A 188 22.57 39.93 20.14
C MET A 188 22.61 40.18 21.65
N GLY A 189 21.94 41.23 22.12
CA GLY A 189 21.82 41.51 23.56
C GLY A 189 21.12 40.40 24.34
N LEU A 190 20.05 39.83 23.77
CA LEU A 190 19.33 38.69 24.37
C LEU A 190 20.21 37.43 24.39
N LEU A 191 20.90 37.13 23.29
CA LEU A 191 21.82 35.99 23.22
C LEU A 191 22.94 36.09 24.26
N CYS A 192 23.54 37.28 24.40
CA CYS A 192 24.58 37.53 25.41
C CYS A 192 24.05 37.32 26.84
N LYS A 193 22.86 37.86 27.15
CA LYS A 193 22.19 37.69 28.45
C LYS A 193 21.95 36.21 28.80
N HIS A 194 21.72 35.36 27.81
CA HIS A 194 21.43 33.94 27.97
C HIS A 194 22.62 33.04 27.58
N GLU A 195 23.85 33.57 27.62
CA GLU A 195 25.09 32.82 27.36
C GLU A 195 25.13 32.06 26.03
N PHE A 196 24.35 32.54 25.04
CA PHE A 196 24.19 31.95 23.73
C PHE A 196 23.65 30.50 23.77
N GLU A 197 22.99 30.10 24.86
CA GLU A 197 22.31 28.81 24.95
C GLU A 197 21.11 28.79 23.99
N VAL A 198 21.28 28.10 22.87
CA VAL A 198 20.27 28.02 21.81
C VAL A 198 20.02 26.57 21.41
N VAL A 199 18.78 26.27 21.05
CA VAL A 199 18.32 24.96 20.61
C VAL A 199 17.61 25.11 19.28
N PHE A 200 17.94 24.26 18.32
CA PHE A 200 17.23 24.20 17.05
C PHE A 200 15.76 23.84 17.32
N PHE A 201 14.85 24.65 16.78
CA PHE A 201 13.42 24.52 16.96
C PHE A 201 12.76 23.84 15.76
N CYS A 202 12.91 24.42 14.57
CA CYS A 202 12.42 23.84 13.32
C CYS A 202 13.18 24.42 12.11
N GLY A 203 13.03 23.79 10.95
CA GLY A 203 13.53 24.34 9.69
C GLY A 203 12.39 24.76 8.78
N LEU A 204 12.60 25.79 7.97
CA LEU A 204 11.63 26.33 7.02
C LEU A 204 12.23 26.33 5.61
N ALA A 205 11.43 26.02 4.59
CA ALA A 205 11.87 26.00 3.20
C ALA A 205 10.85 26.66 2.26
N SER A 206 11.34 27.49 1.34
CA SER A 206 10.56 28.09 0.24
C SER A 206 11.36 27.98 -1.05
N GLY A 207 10.97 27.05 -1.92
CA GLY A 207 11.73 26.73 -3.14
C GLY A 207 13.13 26.20 -2.79
N SER A 208 14.17 26.87 -3.28
CA SER A 208 15.57 26.57 -2.94
C SER A 208 16.09 27.27 -1.69
N ALA A 209 15.33 28.23 -1.14
CA ALA A 209 15.71 28.95 0.07
C ALA A 209 15.36 28.13 1.32
N VAL A 210 16.29 28.06 2.26
CA VAL A 210 16.14 27.35 3.53
C VAL A 210 16.46 28.29 4.70
N MET A 211 15.75 28.14 5.80
CA MET A 211 15.98 28.87 7.05
C MET A 211 15.94 27.91 8.23
N GLU A 212 16.70 28.24 9.26
CA GLU A 212 16.74 27.49 10.52
C GLU A 212 16.13 28.37 11.62
N VAL A 213 15.16 27.86 12.36
CA VAL A 213 14.56 28.56 13.50
C VAL A 213 15.17 28.00 14.78
N TYR A 214 15.61 28.90 15.64
CA TYR A 214 16.23 28.59 16.92
C TYR A 214 15.43 29.21 18.06
N LYS A 215 15.50 28.54 19.21
CA LYS A 215 14.95 29.00 20.48
C LYS A 215 16.08 29.26 21.45
N ILE A 216 16.06 30.41 22.12
CA ILE A 216 16.94 30.64 23.27
C ILE A 216 16.47 29.72 24.40
N LYS A 217 17.37 28.89 24.92
CA LYS A 217 17.08 27.87 25.92
C LYS A 217 16.38 28.48 27.14
N ASP A 218 15.38 27.77 27.65
CA ASP A 218 14.58 28.17 28.82
C ASP A 218 13.81 29.50 28.68
N THR A 219 13.64 30.01 27.46
CA THR A 219 12.80 31.19 27.14
C THR A 219 11.78 30.84 26.07
N ASN A 220 10.84 31.73 25.74
CA ASN A 220 10.00 31.59 24.53
C ASN A 220 10.49 32.46 23.37
N ILE A 221 11.75 32.89 23.38
CA ILE A 221 12.28 33.78 22.35
C ILE A 221 12.78 32.94 21.19
N LEU A 222 12.19 33.16 20.01
CA LEU A 222 12.61 32.55 18.75
C LEU A 222 13.37 33.53 17.87
N PHE A 223 14.28 32.99 17.07
CA PHE A 223 14.97 33.73 16.04
C PHE A 223 15.25 32.85 14.83
N VAL A 224 15.36 33.47 13.67
CA VAL A 224 15.66 32.81 12.40
C VAL A 224 17.14 33.03 12.07
N PHE A 225 17.77 31.98 11.59
CA PHE A 225 19.03 32.00 10.86
C PHE A 225 18.75 31.74 9.38
N TYR A 226 19.09 32.68 8.52
CA TYR A 226 19.03 32.54 7.07
C TYR A 226 20.44 32.33 6.49
N PRO A 227 20.83 31.08 6.16
CA PRO A 227 22.20 30.73 5.79
C PRO A 227 22.71 31.42 4.53
N ALA A 228 21.85 31.72 3.56
CA ALA A 228 22.26 32.33 2.30
C ALA A 228 22.84 33.75 2.47
N ARG A 229 22.50 34.43 3.57
CA ARG A 229 22.97 35.79 3.90
C ARG A 229 23.71 35.88 5.24
N ASN A 230 23.91 34.75 5.93
CA ASN A 230 24.36 34.72 7.32
C ASN A 230 23.59 35.71 8.21
N LEU A 231 22.26 35.71 8.07
CA LEU A 231 21.36 36.69 8.66
C LEU A 231 20.65 36.10 9.89
N PHE A 232 20.64 36.83 11.00
CA PHE A 232 19.99 36.45 12.25
C PHE A 232 18.99 37.51 12.71
N LEU A 233 17.70 37.14 12.81
CA LEU A 233 16.60 38.05 13.16
C LEU A 233 15.66 37.42 14.17
N LEU A 234 15.10 38.22 15.08
CA LEU A 234 14.00 37.75 15.94
C LEU A 234 12.78 37.37 15.09
N CYS A 235 12.01 36.40 15.57
CA CYS A 235 10.80 35.93 14.91
C CYS A 235 9.67 35.75 15.93
N ASP A 236 8.44 35.99 15.50
CA ASP A 236 7.27 35.82 16.35
C ASP A 236 6.89 34.34 16.51
N THR A 237 6.79 33.92 17.77
CA THR A 237 6.32 32.60 18.19
C THR A 237 4.97 32.18 17.64
N VAL A 238 4.04 33.12 17.45
CA VAL A 238 2.67 32.81 17.04
C VAL A 238 2.62 32.34 15.58
N GLU A 239 3.43 32.95 14.71
CA GLU A 239 3.50 32.60 13.29
C GLU A 239 4.14 31.21 13.09
N VAL A 240 5.19 30.89 13.85
CA VAL A 240 5.87 29.59 13.76
C VAL A 240 4.99 28.46 14.31
N ASP A 241 4.29 28.68 15.41
CA ASP A 241 3.39 27.68 16.00
C ASP A 241 2.21 27.31 15.09
N HIS A 242 1.67 28.28 14.33
CA HIS A 242 0.60 28.02 13.36
C HIS A 242 1.07 27.07 12.24
N ILE A 243 2.31 27.25 11.76
CA ILE A 243 2.93 26.43 10.70
C ILE A 243 3.18 25.00 11.18
N MET A 244 3.61 24.83 12.44
CA MET A 244 3.87 23.49 12.99
C MET A 244 2.60 22.66 13.19
N LYS A 245 1.49 23.28 13.58
CA LYS A 245 0.22 22.58 13.84
C LYS A 245 -0.44 22.04 12.58
N THR A 246 -0.35 22.74 11.46
CA THR A 246 -0.90 22.26 10.18
C THR A 246 -0.13 21.08 9.60
N ALA A 247 1.18 20.98 9.87
CA ALA A 247 2.04 19.99 9.23
C ALA A 247 2.28 18.70 10.04
N THR A 248 2.07 18.70 11.36
CA THR A 248 2.40 17.56 12.26
C THR A 248 1.32 16.48 12.30
N ILE A 249 0.07 16.81 11.95
CA ILE A 249 -1.09 15.89 12.05
C ILE A 249 -1.01 14.73 11.02
N GLU A 250 -0.16 14.84 10.01
CA GLU A 250 -0.23 13.96 8.83
C GLU A 250 0.63 12.67 8.88
N LYS A 251 1.67 12.55 9.72
CA LYS A 251 2.84 11.81 9.21
C LYS A 251 3.04 10.30 9.44
N THR A 252 2.87 9.64 10.60
CA THR A 252 3.64 8.36 10.71
C THR A 252 3.12 7.17 11.50
N ASN A 253 2.42 7.29 12.64
CA ASN A 253 2.20 6.09 13.47
C ASN A 253 0.90 5.31 13.18
N ASN A 254 -0.12 5.92 12.58
CA ASN A 254 -1.37 5.21 12.25
C ASN A 254 -1.24 4.37 10.96
N ILE A 255 -0.50 4.88 9.97
CA ILE A 255 -0.43 4.29 8.62
C ILE A 255 0.18 2.88 8.63
N VAL A 256 1.26 2.66 9.39
CA VAL A 256 1.92 1.35 9.46
C VAL A 256 1.01 0.30 10.10
N GLN A 257 0.31 0.65 11.18
CA GLN A 257 -0.61 -0.28 11.84
C GLN A 257 -1.83 -0.58 10.95
N ASP A 258 -2.35 0.43 10.25
CA ASP A 258 -3.45 0.23 9.30
C ASP A 258 -3.07 -0.68 8.13
N LEU A 259 -1.86 -0.51 7.57
CA LEU A 259 -1.35 -1.37 6.50
C LEU A 259 -1.11 -2.81 6.96
N LEU A 260 -0.60 -3.02 8.18
CA LEU A 260 -0.45 -4.36 8.78
C LEU A 260 -1.80 -5.05 8.97
N ASN A 261 -2.76 -4.35 9.60
CA ASN A 261 -4.12 -4.85 9.78
C ASN A 261 -4.80 -5.20 8.44
N LYS A 262 -4.55 -4.38 7.41
CA LYS A 262 -5.07 -4.63 6.05
C LYS A 262 -4.45 -5.87 5.43
N ASN A 263 -3.14 -6.07 5.57
CA ASN A 263 -2.45 -7.27 5.10
C ASN A 263 -2.96 -8.54 5.77
N ASP A 264 -3.19 -8.51 7.09
CA ASP A 264 -3.73 -9.67 7.82
C ASP A 264 -5.13 -10.05 7.33
N ARG A 265 -5.98 -9.05 7.04
CA ARG A 265 -7.30 -9.27 6.43
C ARG A 265 -7.22 -9.83 5.02
N LEU A 266 -6.31 -9.31 4.19
CA LEU A 266 -6.09 -9.80 2.83
C LEU A 266 -5.60 -11.25 2.82
N ASN A 267 -4.61 -11.57 3.67
CA ASN A 267 -4.07 -12.92 3.81
C ASN A 267 -5.15 -13.92 4.25
N SER A 268 -5.97 -13.55 5.23
CA SER A 268 -7.11 -14.38 5.66
C SER A 268 -8.13 -14.59 4.54
N SER A 269 -8.36 -13.54 3.73
CA SER A 269 -9.33 -13.57 2.64
C SER A 269 -8.84 -14.34 1.41
N ILE A 270 -7.53 -14.42 1.16
CA ILE A 270 -6.94 -15.15 0.03
C ILE A 270 -7.32 -16.64 0.06
N SER A 271 -7.23 -17.28 1.24
CA SER A 271 -7.56 -18.70 1.40
C SER A 271 -9.02 -18.99 1.06
N VAL A 272 -9.93 -18.11 1.44
CA VAL A 272 -11.37 -18.21 1.16
C VAL A 272 -11.66 -17.91 -0.30
N ALA A 273 -11.10 -16.82 -0.84
CA ALA A 273 -11.31 -16.39 -2.22
C ALA A 273 -10.86 -17.44 -3.25
N ARG A 274 -9.82 -18.22 -2.93
CA ARG A 274 -9.29 -19.28 -3.81
C ARG A 274 -10.35 -20.32 -4.20
N ILE A 275 -11.19 -20.71 -3.24
CA ILE A 275 -12.20 -21.77 -3.41
C ILE A 275 -13.64 -21.24 -3.46
N ALA A 276 -13.81 -19.91 -3.43
CA ALA A 276 -15.12 -19.29 -3.38
C ALA A 276 -15.95 -19.62 -4.62
N ILE A 277 -17.21 -19.97 -4.42
CA ILE A 277 -18.19 -20.16 -5.49
C ILE A 277 -19.38 -19.25 -5.17
N PRO A 278 -19.79 -18.36 -6.10
CA PRO A 278 -20.97 -17.54 -5.94
C PRO A 278 -22.21 -18.37 -5.60
N LEU A 279 -23.05 -17.86 -4.68
CA LEU A 279 -24.21 -18.60 -4.18
C LEU A 279 -25.18 -19.01 -5.29
N GLU A 280 -25.42 -18.13 -6.26
CA GLU A 280 -26.26 -18.39 -7.44
C GLU A 280 -25.73 -19.57 -8.26
N ILE A 281 -24.41 -19.70 -8.38
CA ILE A 281 -23.78 -20.80 -9.08
C ILE A 281 -23.88 -22.10 -8.26
N LYS A 282 -23.74 -22.04 -6.93
CA LYS A 282 -23.97 -23.22 -6.08
C LYS A 282 -25.39 -23.76 -6.24
N GLN A 283 -26.38 -22.88 -6.30
CA GLN A 283 -27.77 -23.26 -6.57
C GLN A 283 -27.90 -23.92 -7.94
N LEU A 284 -27.29 -23.34 -8.99
CA LEU A 284 -27.29 -23.92 -10.33
C LEU A 284 -26.68 -25.34 -10.36
N ILE A 285 -25.56 -25.55 -9.66
CA ILE A 285 -24.90 -26.86 -9.55
C ILE A 285 -25.78 -27.83 -8.77
N SER A 286 -26.49 -27.37 -7.73
CA SER A 286 -27.43 -28.20 -6.97
C SER A 286 -28.61 -28.65 -7.84
N ASP A 287 -29.18 -27.75 -8.64
CA ASP A 287 -30.27 -28.09 -9.57
C ASP A 287 -29.79 -29.04 -10.68
N HIS A 288 -28.55 -28.85 -11.15
CA HIS A 288 -27.89 -29.78 -12.06
C HIS A 288 -27.73 -31.17 -11.43
N TYR A 289 -27.26 -31.24 -10.18
CA TYR A 289 -27.12 -32.48 -9.43
C TYR A 289 -28.46 -33.22 -9.28
N LYS A 290 -29.53 -32.50 -8.90
CA LYS A 290 -30.88 -33.07 -8.78
C LYS A 290 -31.33 -33.71 -10.09
N LYS A 291 -31.14 -33.03 -11.22
CA LYS A 291 -31.51 -33.55 -12.55
C LYS A 291 -30.80 -34.85 -12.90
N ILE A 292 -29.48 -34.95 -12.70
CA ILE A 292 -28.72 -36.17 -13.02
C ILE A 292 -28.93 -37.29 -11.98
N SER A 293 -29.51 -36.95 -10.82
CA SER A 293 -29.81 -37.89 -9.74
C SER A 293 -31.21 -38.47 -9.83
N ASP A 294 -32.08 -37.87 -10.65
CA ASP A 294 -33.45 -38.31 -10.84
C ASP A 294 -33.51 -39.73 -11.43
N ILE A 295 -34.48 -40.52 -10.96
CA ILE A 295 -34.70 -41.91 -11.38
C ILE A 295 -35.26 -41.92 -12.80
N ASP A 296 -36.16 -40.97 -13.10
CA ASP A 296 -36.76 -40.79 -14.42
C ASP A 296 -35.70 -40.36 -15.44
N PHE A 297 -34.66 -39.64 -15.01
CA PHE A 297 -33.51 -39.30 -15.86
C PHE A 297 -32.75 -40.55 -16.32
N LEU A 298 -32.46 -41.49 -15.41
CA LEU A 298 -31.80 -42.75 -15.76
C LEU A 298 -32.67 -43.66 -16.65
N GLN A 299 -33.98 -43.66 -16.44
CA GLN A 299 -34.93 -44.37 -17.30
C GLN A 299 -35.04 -43.71 -18.68
N SER A 300 -35.05 -42.37 -18.76
CA SER A 300 -35.05 -41.62 -20.02
C SER A 300 -33.77 -41.82 -20.84
N MET A 301 -32.61 -42.02 -20.18
CA MET A 301 -31.38 -42.44 -20.86
C MET A 301 -31.51 -43.86 -21.45
N ARG A 302 -32.34 -44.74 -20.89
CA ARG A 302 -32.63 -46.03 -21.51
C ARG A 302 -33.56 -45.87 -22.72
N ASP A 303 -34.51 -44.95 -22.68
CA ASP A 303 -35.69 -45.01 -23.58
C ASP A 303 -35.94 -43.87 -24.59
N PHE A 304 -35.16 -42.78 -24.74
CA PHE A 304 -35.55 -41.72 -25.72
C PHE A 304 -34.48 -41.08 -26.63
N ASP A 305 -34.94 -40.80 -27.86
CA ASP A 305 -34.36 -40.00 -28.95
C ASP A 305 -34.51 -38.49 -28.69
N THR A 306 -33.39 -37.77 -28.80
CA THR A 306 -33.21 -36.31 -29.04
C THR A 306 -34.03 -35.28 -28.26
N GLN A 307 -33.34 -34.35 -27.57
CA GLN A 307 -33.45 -32.91 -27.88
C GLN A 307 -32.29 -32.07 -27.29
N MET A 308 -31.63 -31.35 -28.20
CA MET A 308 -30.56 -30.38 -28.01
C MET A 308 -31.17 -29.01 -27.63
N ASN A 309 -30.55 -28.23 -26.72
CA ASN A 309 -30.76 -26.78 -26.43
C ASN A 309 -31.28 -26.33 -25.04
N ILE A 310 -30.86 -26.92 -23.93
CA ILE A 310 -31.21 -26.34 -22.60
C ILE A 310 -30.05 -25.54 -21.98
N LEU A 311 -28.79 -25.94 -22.15
CA LEU A 311 -27.67 -25.24 -21.49
C LEU A 311 -27.05 -24.08 -22.30
N LYS A 312 -27.01 -24.15 -23.64
CA LYS A 312 -26.47 -23.06 -24.47
C LYS A 312 -27.28 -21.77 -24.36
N THR A 313 -28.60 -21.89 -24.22
CA THR A 313 -29.53 -20.78 -24.07
C THR A 313 -29.40 -20.10 -22.70
N MET A 314 -29.11 -20.84 -21.62
CA MET A 314 -28.95 -20.24 -20.28
C MET A 314 -27.61 -19.52 -20.08
N ILE A 315 -26.55 -19.93 -20.79
CA ILE A 315 -25.24 -19.26 -20.75
C ILE A 315 -25.26 -17.91 -21.49
N SER A 316 -26.12 -17.76 -22.51
CA SER A 316 -26.20 -16.53 -23.30
C SER A 316 -27.13 -15.45 -22.71
N THR A 317 -28.07 -15.80 -21.81
CA THR A 317 -29.04 -14.81 -21.28
C THR A 317 -28.64 -14.12 -19.96
N LYS A 318 -27.46 -14.40 -19.38
CA LYS A 318 -27.06 -13.83 -18.08
C LYS A 318 -25.67 -13.15 -18.08
N ILE A 319 -25.12 -12.85 -19.25
CA ILE A 319 -23.97 -11.94 -19.39
C ILE A 319 -24.48 -10.64 -20.01
N ILE A 320 -25.19 -9.83 -19.21
CA ILE A 320 -25.33 -8.37 -19.32
C ILE A 320 -25.23 -7.81 -17.92
#